data_AF-A0A3D8PGQ7-F1
#
_entry.id   AF-A0A3D8PGQ7-F1
#
_cell.length_a   1.000
_cell.length_b   1.000
_cell.length_c   1.000
_cell.angle_alpha   90.00
_cell.angle_beta   90.00
_cell.angle_gamma   90.00
#
_symmetry.space_group_name_H-M   'P 1'
#
loop_
_entity.id
_entity.type
_entity.pdbx_description
1 polymer ?
#
loop_
_entity_poly.entity_id
_entity_poly.type
_entity_poly.pdbx_seq_one_letter_code
_entity_poly.pdbx_strand_id
1 'polypeptide(L)'
;MTALQVISGDLETYPLSVEDRLDSHYFVPWERRRWLNSDMRLRGTPECRALFFDLICISYDQAPAGTLPNDHDLLAKMLFVDAAHFRQLCKLEFGPLHKWQPVRCDGEVRLSHPMVLRSLKDAIARREDHRARSEAASTKKRLQRLRSVMAGINANLSGNDGAVLWIDGWLQTQGCEYRSSDWIERGIAAWMNHSLELNLRARRPTG
;
A
#
# COMPACT_ATOMS: atom_id res chain seq x y z
N MET A 1 -2.01 24.53 32.63
CA MET A 1 -3.40 24.22 32.23
C MET A 1 -3.57 24.67 30.78
N THR A 2 -3.38 23.77 29.83
CA THR A 2 -3.49 24.08 28.40
C THR A 2 -4.97 24.04 28.02
N ALA A 3 -5.49 25.14 27.49
CA ALA A 3 -6.86 25.25 27.04
C ALA A 3 -7.09 24.30 25.85
N LEU A 4 -7.97 23.31 26.01
CA LEU A 4 -8.53 22.56 24.90
C LEU A 4 -9.38 23.52 24.07
N GLN A 5 -8.88 23.89 22.90
CA GLN A 5 -9.68 24.59 21.91
C GLN A 5 -10.63 23.56 21.29
N VAL A 6 -11.89 23.56 21.75
CA VAL A 6 -12.96 22.78 21.14
C VAL A 6 -13.25 23.35 19.77
N ILE A 7 -12.76 22.68 18.71
CA ILE A 7 -13.10 23.00 17.33
C ILE A 7 -14.55 22.53 17.10
N SER A 8 -15.48 23.49 17.09
CA SER A 8 -16.92 23.30 16.88
C SER A 8 -17.27 23.13 15.39
N GLY A 9 -16.85 22.01 14.80
CA GLY A 9 -17.26 21.55 13.48
C GLY A 9 -16.86 20.09 13.29
N ASP A 10 -17.70 19.28 12.66
CA ASP A 10 -17.35 17.88 12.36
C ASP A 10 -16.09 17.85 11.48
N LEU A 11 -14.95 17.58 12.11
CA LEU A 11 -13.67 17.40 11.43
C LEU A 11 -13.77 16.18 10.52
N GLU A 12 -13.23 16.30 9.30
CA GLU A 12 -13.13 15.18 8.37
C GLU A 12 -12.29 14.06 9.00
N THR A 13 -12.79 12.82 8.90
CA THR A 13 -12.04 11.64 9.30
C THR A 13 -10.94 11.37 8.28
N TYR A 14 -9.70 11.27 8.75
CA TYR A 14 -8.57 10.94 7.91
C TYR A 14 -8.73 9.52 7.34
N PRO A 15 -8.55 9.31 6.04
CA PRO A 15 -8.93 8.05 5.39
C PRO A 15 -7.87 6.95 5.48
N LEU A 16 -6.67 7.25 6.02
CA LEU A 16 -5.60 6.28 6.18
C LEU A 16 -5.42 5.95 7.66
N SER A 17 -5.20 4.68 7.96
CA SER A 17 -4.93 4.17 9.30
C SER A 17 -3.44 4.16 9.61
N VAL A 18 -3.10 3.77 10.85
CA VAL A 18 -1.72 3.51 11.27
C VAL A 18 -1.08 2.31 10.56
N GLU A 19 -1.87 1.44 9.92
CA GLU A 19 -1.40 0.25 9.19
C GLU A 19 -1.03 0.57 7.73
N ASP A 20 -1.51 1.70 7.20
CA ASP A 20 -1.27 2.16 5.82
C ASP A 20 0.13 2.78 5.64
N ARG A 21 1.15 2.13 6.22
CA ARG A 21 2.53 2.60 6.21
C ARG A 21 3.20 2.38 4.86
N LEU A 22 4.09 3.30 4.51
CA LEU A 22 4.95 3.21 3.33
C LEU A 22 6.37 2.73 3.67
N ASP A 23 6.52 1.85 4.67
CA ASP A 23 7.82 1.47 5.29
C ASP A 23 8.92 0.98 4.32
N SER A 24 8.55 0.60 3.09
CA SER A 24 9.49 0.20 2.04
C SER A 24 9.91 1.33 1.08
N HIS A 25 9.39 2.55 1.23
CA HIS A 25 9.67 3.67 0.33
C HIS A 25 10.89 4.45 0.78
N TYR A 26 12.01 4.23 0.11
CA TYR A 26 13.22 5.06 0.27
C TYR A 26 13.05 6.48 -0.31
N PHE A 27 11.97 6.71 -1.06
CA PHE A 27 11.73 7.96 -1.78
C PHE A 27 10.34 8.49 -1.49
N VAL A 28 10.24 9.80 -1.23
CA VAL A 28 8.97 10.52 -1.18
C VAL A 28 8.52 10.87 -2.60
N PRO A 29 7.32 10.44 -3.05
CA PRO A 29 6.79 10.89 -4.33
C PRO A 29 6.56 12.41 -4.28
N TRP A 30 7.32 13.15 -5.09
CA TRP A 30 7.28 14.60 -5.11
C TRP A 30 6.71 15.16 -6.42
N GLU A 31 5.58 15.85 -6.34
CA GLU A 31 4.94 16.51 -7.49
C GLU A 31 5.66 17.82 -7.87
N ARG A 32 6.89 17.71 -8.41
CA ARG A 32 7.77 18.84 -8.74
C ARG A 32 7.08 19.95 -9.53
N ARG A 33 6.31 19.61 -10.58
CA ARG A 33 5.60 20.60 -11.40
C ARG A 33 4.55 21.36 -10.60
N ARG A 34 3.79 20.67 -9.73
CA ARG A 34 2.82 21.32 -8.85
C ARG A 34 3.52 22.24 -7.87
N TRP A 35 4.59 21.77 -7.22
CA TRP A 35 5.37 22.58 -6.28
C TRP A 35 5.86 23.88 -6.93
N LEU A 36 6.50 23.79 -8.10
CA LEU A 36 7.08 24.95 -8.78
C LEU A 36 6.03 26.01 -9.18
N ASN A 37 4.76 25.64 -9.27
CA ASN A 37 3.65 26.53 -9.63
C ASN A 37 2.70 26.81 -8.45
N SER A 38 3.01 26.36 -7.23
CA SER A 38 2.15 26.53 -6.07
C SER A 38 2.27 27.94 -5.47
N ASP A 39 1.20 28.43 -4.85
CA ASP A 39 1.21 29.72 -4.17
C ASP A 39 2.31 29.79 -3.09
N MET A 40 2.48 28.71 -2.33
CA MET A 40 3.54 28.59 -1.32
C MET A 40 4.93 28.80 -1.92
N ARG A 41 5.22 28.22 -3.09
CA ARG A 41 6.51 28.38 -3.76
C ARG A 41 6.73 29.81 -4.27
N LEU A 42 5.68 30.42 -4.82
CA LEU A 42 5.73 31.72 -5.49
C LEU A 42 5.69 32.90 -4.51
N ARG A 43 4.98 32.77 -3.38
CA ARG A 43 4.69 33.87 -2.46
C ARG A 43 5.29 33.68 -1.06
N GLY A 44 5.59 32.45 -0.66
CA GLY A 44 6.18 32.16 0.65
C GLY A 44 7.63 32.65 0.76
N THR A 45 8.01 33.06 1.97
CA THR A 45 9.41 33.43 2.27
C THR A 45 10.33 32.21 2.11
N PRO A 46 11.64 32.38 1.86
CA PRO A 46 12.58 31.26 1.78
C PRO A 46 12.50 30.30 2.97
N GLU A 47 12.42 30.85 4.19
CA GLU A 47 12.30 30.08 5.42
C GLU A 47 10.98 29.31 5.50
N CYS A 48 9.84 29.97 5.25
CA CYS A 48 8.54 29.29 5.29
C CYS A 48 8.47 28.16 4.27
N ARG A 49 9.06 28.33 3.08
CA ARG A 49 9.11 27.28 2.05
C ARG A 49 9.96 26.08 2.48
N ALA A 50 11.08 26.32 3.16
CA ALA A 50 11.93 25.26 3.68
C ALA A 50 11.17 24.47 4.75
N LEU A 51 10.63 25.15 5.77
CA LEU A 51 9.89 24.51 6.86
C LEU A 51 8.63 23.79 6.36
N PHE A 52 7.89 24.37 5.41
CA PHE A 52 6.76 23.70 4.77
C PHE A 52 7.17 22.39 4.08
N PHE A 53 8.30 22.40 3.37
CA PHE A 53 8.81 21.22 2.69
C PHE A 53 9.27 20.15 3.70
N ASP A 54 9.98 20.56 4.76
CA ASP A 54 10.43 19.66 5.82
C ASP A 54 9.25 19.00 6.53
N LEU A 55 8.19 19.76 6.83
CA LEU A 55 6.95 19.22 7.38
C LEU A 55 6.29 18.17 6.47
N ILE A 56 6.36 18.35 5.15
CA ILE A 56 5.90 17.32 4.21
C ILE A 56 6.75 16.06 4.37
N CYS A 57 8.08 16.18 4.31
CA CYS A 57 8.97 15.04 4.48
C CYS A 57 8.70 14.29 5.79
N ILE A 58 8.63 15.03 6.90
CA ILE A 58 8.36 14.48 8.24
C ILE A 58 7.01 13.75 8.27
N SER A 59 5.98 14.28 7.60
CA SER A 59 4.65 13.67 7.60
C SER A 59 4.61 12.26 7.01
N TYR A 60 5.51 11.91 6.09
CA TYR A 60 5.57 10.56 5.52
C TYR A 60 5.98 9.49 6.55
N ASP A 61 6.73 9.88 7.59
CA ASP A 61 7.20 8.97 8.64
C ASP A 61 6.25 8.92 9.86
N GLN A 62 5.19 9.74 9.87
CA GLN A 62 4.20 9.74 10.94
C GLN A 62 3.23 8.56 10.84
N ALA A 63 2.53 8.28 11.94
CA ALA A 63 1.44 7.31 11.99
C ALA A 63 0.17 8.02 12.48
N PRO A 64 -0.90 8.11 11.68
CA PRO A 64 -1.02 7.69 10.28
C PRO A 64 -0.11 8.46 9.31
N ALA A 65 0.29 7.83 8.20
CA ALA A 65 1.18 8.45 7.21
C ALA A 65 0.53 9.70 6.57
N GLY A 66 1.32 10.75 6.34
CA GLY A 66 0.88 12.02 5.76
C GLY A 66 0.23 13.01 6.71
N THR A 67 0.28 12.70 8.01
CA THR A 67 -0.26 13.57 9.04
C THR A 67 0.84 14.19 9.88
N LEU A 68 0.51 15.20 10.67
CA LEU A 68 1.40 15.82 11.64
C LEU A 68 0.66 16.05 12.96
N PRO A 69 1.36 16.16 14.10
CA PRO A 69 0.74 16.60 15.33
C PRO A 69 0.11 18.00 15.20
N ASN A 70 -1.03 18.24 15.85
CA ASN A 70 -1.69 19.55 15.89
C ASN A 70 -1.15 20.46 17.03
N ASP A 71 0.13 20.31 17.38
CA ASP A 71 0.80 21.06 18.44
C ASP A 71 2.01 21.81 17.86
N HIS A 72 1.95 23.14 17.85
CA HIS A 72 3.02 23.99 17.31
C HIS A 72 4.35 23.85 18.06
N ASP A 73 4.35 23.59 19.37
CA ASP A 73 5.60 23.40 20.13
C ASP A 73 6.28 22.09 19.73
N LEU A 74 5.49 21.04 19.50
CA LEU A 74 6.01 19.75 19.02
C LEU A 74 6.53 19.87 17.59
N LEU A 75 5.81 20.54 16.71
CA LEU A 75 6.25 20.79 15.33
C LEU A 75 7.56 21.60 15.28
N ALA A 76 7.69 22.64 16.10
CA ALA A 76 8.92 23.43 16.19
C ALA A 76 10.13 22.57 16.62
N LYS A 77 9.92 21.66 17.59
CA LYS A 77 10.95 20.68 18.00
C LYS A 77 11.32 19.72 16.87
N MET A 78 10.34 19.21 16.14
CA MET A 78 10.56 18.31 14.98
C MET A 78 11.35 18.99 13.86
N LEU A 79 11.18 20.30 13.70
CA LEU A 79 11.89 21.15 12.73
C LEU A 79 13.21 21.73 13.26
N PHE A 80 13.56 21.50 14.54
CA PHE A 80 14.72 22.08 15.20
C PHE A 80 14.78 23.63 15.14
N VAL A 81 13.64 24.29 15.32
CA VAL A 81 13.52 25.75 15.34
C VAL A 81 12.95 26.26 16.67
N ASP A 82 13.15 27.54 16.95
CA ASP A 82 12.51 28.20 18.10
C ASP A 82 10.98 28.19 17.97
N ALA A 83 10.29 27.79 19.04
CA ALA A 83 8.85 27.63 19.02
C ALA A 83 8.08 28.95 18.96
N ALA A 84 8.60 30.03 19.57
CA ALA A 84 7.96 31.34 19.49
C ALA A 84 8.05 31.89 18.06
N HIS A 85 9.21 31.78 17.42
CA HIS A 85 9.41 32.13 16.01
C HIS A 85 8.53 31.31 15.07
N PHE A 86 8.52 29.98 15.22
CA PHE A 86 7.66 29.10 14.42
C PHE A 86 6.17 29.49 14.50
N ARG A 87 5.67 29.80 15.70
CA ARG A 87 4.30 30.30 15.89
C ARG A 87 4.04 31.60 15.15
N GLN A 88 5.01 32.52 15.07
CA GLN A 88 4.83 33.76 14.30
C GLN A 88 4.79 33.46 12.80
N LEU A 89 5.67 32.58 12.31
CA LEU A 89 5.66 32.16 10.90
C LEU A 89 4.34 31.49 10.52
N CYS A 90 3.75 30.68 11.40
CA CYS A 90 2.47 30.02 11.14
C CYS A 90 1.27 30.98 11.02
N LYS A 91 1.41 32.25 11.45
CA LYS A 91 0.36 33.27 11.26
C LYS A 91 0.38 33.90 9.86
N LEU A 92 1.45 33.70 9.09
CA LEU A 92 1.54 34.20 7.73
C LEU A 92 0.60 33.40 6.82
N GLU A 93 -0.02 34.08 5.85
CA GLU A 93 -0.87 33.43 4.84
C GLU A 93 -0.12 32.30 4.11
N PHE A 94 1.16 32.52 3.80
CA PHE A 94 2.09 31.55 3.21
C PHE A 94 3.15 31.09 4.23
N GLY A 95 2.71 30.76 5.44
CA GLY A 95 3.53 30.20 6.51
C GLY A 95 3.79 28.69 6.38
N PRO A 96 4.56 28.08 7.31
CA PRO A 96 4.90 26.66 7.28
C PRO A 96 3.69 25.71 7.27
N LEU A 97 2.58 26.14 7.90
CA LEU A 97 1.32 25.39 7.95
C LEU A 97 0.32 25.78 6.85
N HIS A 98 0.76 26.44 5.77
CA HIS A 98 -0.10 26.79 4.65
C HIS A 98 -0.86 25.55 4.12
N LYS A 99 -2.20 25.60 4.13
CA LYS A 99 -3.12 24.53 3.69
C LYS A 99 -3.02 23.21 4.47
N TRP A 100 -2.35 23.19 5.62
CA TRP A 100 -2.50 22.11 6.60
C TRP A 100 -3.82 22.31 7.35
N GLN A 101 -4.59 21.24 7.49
CA GLN A 101 -5.94 21.28 8.04
C GLN A 101 -6.12 20.22 9.13
N PRO A 102 -6.87 20.52 10.20
CA PRO A 102 -7.17 19.55 11.23
C PRO A 102 -8.07 18.44 10.68
N VAL A 103 -7.72 17.21 11.00
CA VAL A 103 -8.46 15.98 10.67
C VAL A 103 -8.55 15.08 11.89
N ARG A 104 -9.57 14.22 11.94
CA ARG A 104 -9.72 13.22 13.00
C ARG A 104 -9.01 11.93 12.61
N CYS A 105 -8.09 11.46 13.45
CA CYS A 105 -7.38 10.20 13.29
C CYS A 105 -7.52 9.39 14.58
N ASP A 106 -8.20 8.24 14.56
CA ASP A 106 -8.20 7.23 15.64
C ASP A 106 -8.24 7.78 17.09
N GLY A 107 -9.07 8.80 17.34
CA GLY A 107 -9.28 9.40 18.67
C GLY A 107 -8.46 10.67 18.97
N GLU A 108 -7.60 11.12 18.06
CA GLU A 108 -6.88 12.39 18.17
C GLU A 108 -7.10 13.30 16.95
N VAL A 109 -6.79 14.60 17.12
CA VAL A 109 -6.81 15.59 16.04
C VAL A 109 -5.38 15.80 15.54
N ARG A 110 -5.18 15.58 14.25
CA ARG A 110 -3.90 15.74 13.57
C ARG A 110 -4.04 16.73 12.43
N LEU A 111 -2.92 17.20 11.88
CA LEU A 111 -2.91 18.02 10.68
C LEU A 111 -2.67 17.15 9.44
N SER A 112 -3.40 17.43 8.37
CA SER A 112 -3.25 16.79 7.05
C SER A 112 -3.12 17.86 5.97
N HIS A 113 -2.34 17.56 4.94
CA HIS A 113 -2.24 18.42 3.76
C HIS A 113 -2.83 17.69 2.53
N PRO A 114 -3.82 18.27 1.81
CA PRO A 114 -4.52 17.59 0.72
C PRO A 114 -3.61 17.06 -0.40
N MET A 115 -2.50 17.74 -0.68
CA MET A 115 -1.52 17.26 -1.67
C MET A 115 -0.77 16.02 -1.17
N VAL A 116 -0.38 15.98 0.10
CA VAL A 116 0.32 14.83 0.69
C VAL A 116 -0.59 13.61 0.68
N LEU A 117 -1.84 13.79 1.15
CA LEU A 117 -2.83 12.73 1.14
C LEU A 117 -3.08 12.16 -0.26
N ARG A 118 -3.16 13.03 -1.29
CA ARG A 118 -3.28 12.59 -2.69
C ARG A 118 -2.09 11.74 -3.12
N SER A 119 -0.87 12.23 -2.90
CA SER A 119 0.35 11.49 -3.27
C SER A 119 0.45 10.14 -2.55
N LEU A 120 0.02 10.07 -1.29
CA LEU A 120 -0.03 8.84 -0.51
C LEU A 120 -1.06 7.84 -1.06
N LYS A 121 -2.30 8.28 -1.33
CA LYS A 121 -3.33 7.42 -1.93
C LYS A 121 -2.87 6.84 -3.26
N ASP A 122 -2.25 7.66 -4.10
CA ASP A 122 -1.72 7.22 -5.39
C ASP A 122 -0.54 6.24 -5.23
N ALA A 123 0.30 6.40 -4.19
CA ALA A 123 1.41 5.48 -3.91
C ALA A 123 0.90 4.13 -3.39
N ILE A 124 -0.09 4.14 -2.48
CA ILE A 124 -0.72 2.92 -1.94
C ILE A 124 -1.40 2.13 -3.06
N ALA A 125 -2.21 2.79 -3.89
CA ALA A 125 -2.87 2.15 -5.04
C ALA A 125 -1.86 1.49 -6.00
N ARG A 126 -0.74 2.16 -6.30
CA ARG A 126 0.33 1.57 -7.14
C ARG A 126 1.00 0.37 -6.49
N ARG A 127 1.17 0.39 -5.17
CA ARG A 127 1.75 -0.74 -4.41
C ARG A 127 0.84 -1.97 -4.50
N GLU A 128 -0.46 -1.78 -4.35
CA GLU A 128 -1.47 -2.84 -4.47
C GLU A 128 -1.51 -3.40 -5.89
N ASP A 129 -1.55 -2.54 -6.90
CA ASP A 129 -1.48 -2.94 -8.31
C ASP A 129 -0.21 -3.74 -8.62
N HIS A 130 0.95 -3.29 -8.12
CA HIS A 130 2.21 -3.98 -8.30
C HIS A 130 2.21 -5.35 -7.62
N ARG A 131 1.68 -5.43 -6.39
CA ARG A 131 1.54 -6.71 -5.66
C ARG A 131 0.69 -7.70 -6.44
N ALA A 132 -0.50 -7.28 -6.88
CA ALA A 132 -1.40 -8.12 -7.67
C ALA A 132 -0.76 -8.59 -8.99
N ARG A 133 -0.07 -7.70 -9.72
CA ARG A 133 0.64 -8.06 -10.96
C ARG A 133 1.80 -9.03 -10.69
N SER A 134 2.55 -8.81 -9.62
CA SER A 134 3.68 -9.68 -9.23
C SER A 134 3.19 -11.08 -8.87
N GLU A 135 2.11 -11.19 -8.09
CA GLU A 135 1.48 -12.47 -7.75
C GLU A 135 0.94 -13.21 -8.97
N ALA A 136 0.27 -12.50 -9.89
CA ALA A 136 -0.20 -13.05 -11.15
C ALA A 136 0.96 -13.54 -12.03
N ALA A 137 2.05 -12.76 -12.15
CA ALA A 137 3.23 -13.13 -12.91
C ALA A 137 3.96 -14.33 -12.28
N SER A 138 4.06 -14.38 -10.95
CA SER A 138 4.62 -15.51 -10.20
C SER A 138 3.81 -16.79 -10.45
N THR A 139 2.49 -16.70 -10.36
CA THR A 139 1.57 -17.81 -10.66
C THR A 139 1.69 -18.27 -12.11
N LYS A 140 1.71 -17.35 -13.08
CA LYS A 140 1.90 -17.70 -14.50
C LYS A 140 3.22 -18.43 -14.74
N LYS A 141 4.33 -17.92 -14.19
CA LYS A 141 5.65 -18.58 -14.30
C LYS A 141 5.65 -19.96 -13.62
N ARG A 142 5.01 -20.09 -12.47
CA ARG A 142 4.87 -21.37 -11.74
C ARG A 142 4.09 -22.40 -12.56
N LEU A 143 2.95 -22.02 -13.12
CA LEU A 143 2.14 -22.88 -14.00
C LEU A 143 2.90 -23.26 -15.27
N GLN A 144 3.63 -22.33 -15.89
CA GLN A 144 4.46 -22.61 -17.07
C GLN A 144 5.56 -23.64 -16.76
N ARG A 145 6.24 -23.50 -15.62
CA ARG A 145 7.24 -24.50 -15.18
C ARG A 145 6.61 -25.86 -14.90
N LEU A 146 5.47 -25.88 -14.21
CA LEU A 146 4.72 -27.11 -13.95
C LEU A 146 4.36 -27.83 -15.27
N ARG A 147 3.81 -27.10 -16.25
CA ARG A 147 3.52 -27.63 -17.59
C ARG A 147 4.75 -28.21 -18.26
N SER A 148 5.88 -27.51 -18.21
CA SER A 148 7.11 -27.95 -18.83
C SER A 148 7.58 -29.30 -18.27
N VAL A 149 7.50 -29.48 -16.94
CA VAL A 149 7.89 -30.75 -16.31
C VAL A 149 6.84 -31.84 -16.57
N MET A 150 5.55 -31.50 -16.47
CA MET A 150 4.46 -32.41 -16.81
C MET A 150 4.55 -32.90 -18.27
N ALA A 151 4.99 -32.06 -19.21
CA ALA A 151 5.13 -32.45 -20.61
C ALA A 151 6.16 -33.56 -20.80
N GLY A 152 7.20 -33.61 -19.96
CA GLY A 152 8.19 -34.69 -19.95
C GLY A 152 7.66 -36.02 -19.37
N ILE A 153 6.58 -35.99 -18.57
CA ILE A 153 5.98 -37.17 -17.94
C ILE A 153 4.73 -37.63 -18.72
N ASN A 154 3.82 -36.70 -19.01
CA ASN A 154 2.57 -36.90 -19.72
C ASN A 154 2.20 -35.66 -20.56
N ALA A 155 2.62 -35.67 -21.83
CA ALA A 155 2.40 -34.58 -22.78
C ALA A 155 0.92 -34.21 -22.95
N ASN A 156 0.03 -35.20 -23.07
CA ASN A 156 -1.41 -34.94 -23.24
C ASN A 156 -2.01 -34.20 -22.04
N LEU A 157 -1.62 -34.61 -20.83
CA LEU A 157 -2.11 -33.99 -19.61
C LEU A 157 -1.54 -32.57 -19.42
N SER A 158 -0.31 -32.31 -19.87
CA SER A 158 0.31 -30.98 -19.80
C SER A 158 -0.42 -29.92 -20.67
N GLY A 159 -1.12 -30.36 -21.72
CA GLY A 159 -1.95 -29.52 -22.57
C GLY A 159 -3.33 -29.22 -21.99
N ASN A 160 -3.76 -29.91 -20.92
CA ASN A 160 -5.05 -29.70 -20.28
C ASN A 160 -4.94 -28.62 -19.19
N ASP A 161 -5.41 -27.42 -19.49
CA ASP A 161 -5.40 -26.26 -18.58
C ASP A 161 -6.06 -26.55 -17.23
N GLY A 162 -7.19 -27.28 -17.24
CA GLY A 162 -7.91 -27.65 -16.02
C GLY A 162 -7.11 -28.60 -15.14
N ALA A 163 -6.45 -29.60 -15.74
CA ALA A 163 -5.60 -30.53 -15.00
C ALA A 163 -4.38 -29.83 -14.40
N VAL A 164 -3.72 -28.95 -15.16
CA VAL A 164 -2.55 -28.20 -14.69
C VAL A 164 -2.91 -27.30 -13.51
N LEU A 165 -4.05 -26.58 -13.58
CA LEU A 165 -4.52 -25.73 -12.49
C LEU A 165 -4.89 -26.55 -11.25
N TRP A 166 -5.57 -27.68 -11.44
CA TRP A 166 -5.93 -28.56 -10.33
C TRP A 166 -4.67 -29.13 -9.64
N ILE A 167 -3.70 -29.61 -10.41
CA ILE A 167 -2.44 -30.16 -9.88
C ILE A 167 -1.63 -29.07 -9.17
N ASP A 168 -1.57 -27.83 -9.71
CA ASP A 168 -0.93 -26.70 -9.03
C ASP A 168 -1.55 -26.43 -7.66
N GLY A 169 -2.89 -26.44 -7.57
CA GLY A 169 -3.62 -26.29 -6.32
C GLY A 169 -3.38 -27.45 -5.36
N TRP A 170 -3.47 -28.70 -5.85
CA TRP A 170 -3.21 -29.89 -5.04
C TRP A 170 -1.82 -29.85 -4.43
N LEU A 171 -0.77 -29.54 -5.21
CA LEU A 171 0.60 -29.40 -4.71
C LEU A 171 0.74 -28.35 -3.61
N GLN A 172 0.01 -27.22 -3.71
CA GLN A 172 -0.01 -26.21 -2.64
C GLN A 172 -0.67 -26.75 -1.36
N THR A 173 -1.78 -27.49 -1.46
CA THR A 173 -2.44 -28.09 -0.28
C THR A 173 -1.57 -29.12 0.42
N GLN A 174 -0.67 -29.78 -0.30
CA GLN A 174 0.29 -30.73 0.27
C GLN A 174 1.50 -30.04 0.95
N GLY A 175 1.57 -28.70 0.95
CA GLY A 175 2.71 -27.96 1.49
C GLY A 175 4.01 -28.18 0.69
N CYS A 176 3.89 -28.53 -0.60
CA CYS A 176 5.05 -28.82 -1.44
C CYS A 176 5.81 -27.52 -1.78
N GLU A 177 6.85 -27.21 -1.00
CA GLU A 177 7.73 -26.05 -1.23
C GLU A 177 8.59 -26.23 -2.50
N TYR A 178 9.05 -27.46 -2.76
CA TYR A 178 9.86 -27.79 -3.94
C TYR A 178 9.22 -28.90 -4.78
N ARG A 179 8.82 -28.53 -6.00
CA ARG A 179 8.14 -29.41 -6.95
C ARG A 179 9.14 -30.25 -7.75
N SER A 180 9.70 -31.26 -7.10
CA SER A 180 10.49 -32.29 -7.76
C SER A 180 9.61 -33.13 -8.71
N SER A 181 10.25 -33.91 -9.60
CA SER A 181 9.53 -34.81 -10.51
C SER A 181 8.63 -35.79 -9.75
N ASP A 182 9.09 -36.36 -8.62
CA ASP A 182 8.30 -37.26 -7.77
C ASP A 182 7.00 -36.59 -7.26
N TRP A 183 7.08 -35.33 -6.80
CA TRP A 183 5.89 -34.59 -6.38
C TRP A 183 4.92 -34.35 -7.53
N ILE A 184 5.44 -34.08 -8.73
CA ILE A 184 4.62 -33.84 -9.91
C ILE A 184 3.97 -35.14 -10.38
N GLU A 185 4.66 -36.27 -10.33
CA GLU A 185 4.09 -37.60 -10.59
C GLU A 185 2.96 -37.93 -9.61
N ARG A 186 3.14 -37.66 -8.31
CA ARG A 186 2.08 -37.80 -7.31
C ARG A 186 0.88 -36.89 -7.62
N GLY A 187 1.13 -35.66 -8.05
CA GLY A 187 0.08 -34.74 -8.48
C GLY A 187 -0.70 -35.24 -9.70
N ILE A 188 -0.01 -35.81 -10.68
CA ILE A 188 -0.63 -36.44 -11.86
C ILE A 188 -1.49 -37.64 -11.43
N ALA A 189 -0.98 -38.51 -10.56
CA ALA A 189 -1.73 -39.65 -10.05
C ALA A 189 -2.97 -39.20 -9.26
N ALA A 190 -2.85 -38.16 -8.43
CA ALA A 190 -3.96 -37.57 -7.70
C ALA A 190 -5.03 -37.01 -8.65
N TRP A 191 -4.62 -36.33 -9.73
CA TRP A 191 -5.55 -35.85 -10.76
C TRP A 191 -6.26 -37.01 -11.47
N MET A 192 -5.56 -38.08 -11.81
CA MET A 192 -6.16 -39.25 -12.46
C MET A 192 -7.27 -39.88 -11.60
N ASN A 193 -7.00 -40.03 -10.30
CA ASN A 193 -8.01 -40.52 -9.34
C ASN A 193 -9.20 -39.56 -9.26
N HIS A 194 -8.94 -38.25 -9.14
CA HIS A 194 -9.98 -37.24 -9.09
C HIS A 194 -10.85 -37.21 -10.36
N SER A 195 -10.23 -37.27 -11.54
CA SER A 195 -10.93 -37.27 -12.83
C SER A 195 -11.80 -38.52 -12.99
N LEU A 196 -11.31 -39.69 -12.53
CA LEU A 196 -12.08 -40.92 -12.54
C LEU A 196 -13.30 -40.83 -11.62
N GLU A 197 -13.15 -40.27 -10.41
CA GLU A 197 -14.27 -40.02 -9.50
C GLU A 197 -15.32 -39.07 -10.10
N LEU A 198 -14.91 -37.98 -10.75
CA LEU A 198 -15.81 -37.06 -11.42
C LEU A 198 -16.62 -37.76 -12.52
N ASN A 199 -15.95 -38.57 -13.35
CA ASN A 199 -16.60 -39.34 -14.42
C ASN A 199 -17.58 -40.39 -13.87
N LEU A 200 -17.24 -41.05 -12.76
CA LEU A 200 -18.14 -42.01 -12.11
C LEU A 200 -19.37 -41.32 -11.47
N ARG A 201 -19.18 -40.14 -10.87
CA ARG A 201 -20.29 -39.33 -10.32
C ARG A 201 -21.23 -38.82 -11.40
N ALA A 202 -20.69 -38.34 -12.53
CA ALA A 202 -21.48 -37.88 -13.67
C ALA A 202 -22.32 -38.99 -14.33
N ARG A 203 -21.93 -40.26 -14.16
CA ARG A 203 -22.64 -41.44 -14.71
C ARG A 203 -23.67 -42.05 -13.76
N ARG A 204 -23.80 -41.56 -12.52
CA ARG A 204 -24.89 -41.99 -11.63
C ARG A 204 -26.19 -41.30 -12.07
N PRO A 205 -27.24 -42.03 -12.46
CA PRO A 205 -28.53 -41.40 -12.70
C PRO A 205 -29.01 -40.78 -11.38
N THR A 206 -29.42 -39.51 -11.43
CA THR A 206 -30.20 -38.87 -10.37
C THR A 206 -31.53 -39.59 -10.29
N GLY A 207 -31.60 -40.59 -9.40
CA GLY A 207 -32.85 -41.20 -8.96
C GLY A 207 -33.53 -40.33 -7.91
#